data_AF-A0A2V7WU48-F1
#
_entry.id   AF-A0A2V7WU48-F1
#
_cell.length_a   1.000
_cell.length_b   1.000
_cell.length_c   1.000
_cell.angle_alpha   90.00
_cell.angle_beta   90.00
_cell.angle_gamma   90.00
#
_symmetry.space_group_name_H-M   'P 1'
#
loop_
_entity.id
_entity.type
_entity.pdbx_description
1 polymer ?
#
loop_
_entity_poly.entity_id
_entity_poly.type
_entity_poly.pdbx_seq_one_letter_code
_entity_poly.pdbx_strand_id
1 'polypeptide(L)'
;MLNGRAALRGLAGFLLALAFWFGFSRPYERAIAATAQALTNLFESPDVTRLEPSDKGEILLDRRDFPPGSARPGLPGPDIHFNFVLLVTLFALERRPLTGGHVARFLAAAAALFLVHVLALVFQLHSVYATSLGAWSRANYGAVARNFWAAGFHFYQIAGRFAAPFALWWFFGRREEEAQPERPRRRKKKRRG
;
A
#
# COMPACT_ATOMS: atom_id res chain seq x y z
N MET A 1 13.34 -26.67 9.79
CA MET A 1 13.09 -26.26 11.19
C MET A 1 13.21 -24.74 11.27
N LEU A 2 12.14 -24.03 11.64
CA LEU A 2 12.16 -22.57 11.78
C LEU A 2 13.15 -22.17 12.89
N ASN A 3 14.09 -21.28 12.58
CA ASN A 3 15.05 -20.76 13.54
C ASN A 3 14.29 -19.89 14.56
N GLY A 4 14.24 -20.30 15.84
CA GLY A 4 13.51 -19.59 16.90
C GLY A 4 13.87 -18.10 17.02
N ARG A 5 15.13 -17.73 16.74
CA ARG A 5 15.57 -16.32 16.71
C ARG A 5 14.98 -15.53 15.54
N ALA A 6 14.72 -16.18 14.40
CA ALA A 6 14.03 -15.55 13.28
C ALA A 6 12.53 -15.39 13.58
N ALA A 7 11.90 -16.42 14.17
CA ALA A 7 10.51 -16.35 14.60
C ALA A 7 10.27 -15.22 15.62
N LEU A 8 11.14 -15.10 16.64
CA LEU A 8 11.03 -14.03 17.63
C LEU A 8 11.22 -12.63 17.03
N ARG A 9 12.17 -12.46 16.09
CA ARG A 9 12.35 -11.19 15.38
C ARG A 9 11.15 -10.83 14.52
N GLY A 10 10.58 -11.81 13.81
CA GLY A 10 9.36 -11.63 13.04
C GLY A 10 8.18 -11.20 13.92
N LEU A 11 7.96 -11.90 15.04
CA LEU A 11 6.91 -11.55 15.99
C LEU A 11 7.10 -10.15 16.60
N ALA A 12 8.30 -9.84 17.08
CA ALA A 12 8.62 -8.53 17.63
C ALA A 12 8.45 -7.42 16.57
N GLY A 13 8.93 -7.66 15.35
CA GLY A 13 8.75 -6.76 14.21
C GLY A 13 7.29 -6.52 13.88
N PHE A 14 6.47 -7.56 13.87
CA PHE A 14 5.02 -7.47 13.64
C PHE A 14 4.32 -6.65 14.73
N LEU A 15 4.61 -6.92 16.00
CA LEU A 15 4.01 -6.19 17.12
C LEU A 15 4.40 -4.71 17.13
N LEU A 16 5.67 -4.40 16.85
CA LEU A 16 6.14 -3.03 16.71
C LEU A 16 5.51 -2.33 15.50
N ALA A 17 5.38 -3.03 14.38
CA ALA A 17 4.73 -2.52 13.19
C ALA A 17 3.25 -2.22 13.44
N LEU A 18 2.56 -3.10 14.17
CA LEU A 18 1.16 -2.91 14.54
C LEU A 18 0.98 -1.70 15.47
N ALA A 19 1.82 -1.57 16.49
CA ALA A 19 1.81 -0.42 17.39
C ALA A 19 2.10 0.89 16.64
N PHE A 20 3.09 0.88 15.75
CA PHE A 20 3.40 2.00 14.87
C PHE A 20 2.18 2.36 14.01
N TRP A 21 1.56 1.35 13.37
CA TRP A 21 0.38 1.51 12.53
C TRP A 21 -0.78 2.19 13.23
N PHE A 22 -1.09 1.82 14.48
CA PHE A 22 -2.10 2.53 15.25
C PHE A 22 -1.80 4.02 15.40
N GLY A 23 -0.53 4.39 15.64
CA GLY A 23 -0.09 5.78 15.78
C GLY A 23 -0.07 6.58 14.47
N PHE A 24 0.25 5.96 13.33
CA PHE A 24 0.42 6.67 12.06
C PHE A 24 -0.74 6.48 11.06
N SER A 25 -1.69 5.57 11.32
CA SER A 25 -2.83 5.27 10.43
C SER A 25 -3.59 6.52 9.97
N ARG A 26 -3.94 7.43 10.90
CA ARG A 26 -4.70 8.64 10.59
C ARG A 26 -4.00 9.65 9.68
N PRO A 27 -2.77 10.10 9.97
CA PRO A 27 -2.05 10.96 9.03
C PRO A 27 -1.80 10.27 7.70
N TYR A 28 -1.64 8.94 7.68
CA TYR A 28 -1.47 8.18 6.45
C TYR A 28 -2.73 8.14 5.59
N GLU A 29 -3.89 7.90 6.19
CA GLU A 29 -5.20 7.97 5.52
C GLU A 29 -5.42 9.35 4.88
N ARG A 30 -5.08 10.42 5.61
CA ARG A 30 -5.12 11.79 5.06
C ARG A 30 -4.22 11.95 3.84
N ALA A 31 -2.99 11.44 3.89
CA ALA A 31 -2.04 11.52 2.78
C ALA A 31 -2.52 10.73 1.55
N ILE A 32 -3.02 9.50 1.75
CA ILE A 32 -3.60 8.68 0.68
C ILE A 32 -4.82 9.37 0.08
N ALA A 33 -5.76 9.82 0.91
CA ALA A 33 -6.99 10.50 0.46
C ALA A 33 -6.66 11.78 -0.33
N ALA A 34 -5.75 12.62 0.17
CA ALA A 34 -5.36 13.84 -0.52
C ALA A 34 -4.70 13.55 -1.89
N THR A 35 -3.84 12.54 -1.95
CA THR A 35 -3.13 12.18 -3.19
C THR A 35 -4.09 11.52 -4.19
N ALA A 36 -4.98 10.64 -3.72
CA ALA A 36 -6.00 10.01 -4.55
C ALA A 36 -6.98 11.06 -5.11
N GLN A 37 -7.44 12.00 -4.28
CA GLN A 37 -8.28 13.11 -4.72
C GLN A 37 -7.57 13.95 -5.78
N ALA A 38 -6.31 14.33 -5.55
CA ALA A 38 -5.54 15.09 -6.51
C ALA A 38 -5.40 14.34 -7.85
N LEU A 39 -5.15 13.04 -7.79
CA LEU A 39 -5.04 12.19 -8.98
C LEU A 39 -6.37 12.07 -9.73
N THR A 40 -7.49 11.89 -9.02
CA THR A 40 -8.82 11.85 -9.64
C THR A 40 -9.18 13.19 -10.28
N ASN A 41 -8.96 14.30 -9.57
CA ASN A 41 -9.28 15.63 -10.06
C ASN A 41 -8.46 16.00 -11.30
N LEU A 42 -7.24 15.47 -11.46
CA LEU A 42 -6.44 15.70 -12.66
C LEU A 42 -7.14 15.22 -13.96
N PHE A 43 -8.05 14.26 -13.85
CA PHE A 43 -8.79 13.68 -14.97
C PHE A 43 -10.31 13.96 -14.89
N GLU A 44 -10.76 14.78 -13.94
CA GLU A 44 -12.16 15.19 -13.80
C GLU A 44 -12.30 16.66 -14.20
N SER A 45 -13.35 17.02 -14.93
CA SER A 45 -13.65 18.43 -15.26
C SER A 45 -15.16 18.63 -15.27
N PRO A 46 -15.74 19.35 -14.29
CA PRO A 46 -15.10 20.07 -13.18
C PRO A 46 -14.70 19.18 -11.98
N ASP A 47 -13.76 19.66 -11.15
CA ASP A 47 -13.30 19.00 -9.91
C ASP A 47 -14.41 18.87 -8.84
N VAL A 48 -15.20 17.80 -8.91
CA VAL A 48 -16.33 17.57 -8.01
C VAL A 48 -16.06 16.54 -6.93
N THR A 49 -15.09 15.65 -7.11
CA THR A 49 -14.73 14.62 -6.12
C THR A 49 -14.06 15.22 -4.88
N ARG A 50 -14.53 14.81 -3.69
CA ARG A 50 -13.92 15.12 -2.39
C ARG A 50 -13.77 13.86 -1.55
N LEU A 51 -12.58 13.68 -0.98
CA LEU A 51 -12.23 12.56 -0.10
C LEU A 51 -11.89 13.11 1.29
N GLU A 52 -12.76 12.87 2.25
CA GLU A 52 -12.63 13.40 3.61
C GLU A 52 -12.44 12.26 4.63
N PRO A 53 -11.27 12.17 5.27
CA PRO A 53 -11.05 11.20 6.33
C PRO A 53 -11.97 11.47 7.52
N SER A 54 -12.71 10.44 7.94
CA SER A 54 -13.64 10.45 9.07
C SER A 54 -12.99 9.91 10.33
N ASP A 55 -13.45 10.39 11.49
CA ASP A 55 -13.02 9.91 12.81
C ASP A 55 -13.36 8.43 13.07
N LYS A 56 -14.12 7.76 12.20
CA LYS A 56 -14.45 6.34 12.31
C LYS A 56 -13.51 5.38 11.57
N GLY A 57 -12.45 5.89 10.94
CA GLY A 57 -11.51 5.07 10.15
C GLY A 57 -12.00 4.82 8.73
N GLU A 58 -12.86 5.70 8.24
CA GLU A 58 -13.40 5.67 6.89
C GLU A 58 -12.89 6.90 6.13
N ILE A 59 -12.71 6.76 4.83
CA ILE A 59 -12.51 7.88 3.91
C ILE A 59 -13.88 8.13 3.28
N LEU A 60 -14.52 9.24 3.67
CA LEU A 60 -15.83 9.60 3.15
C LEU A 60 -15.68 10.10 1.73
N LEU A 61 -16.49 9.53 0.86
CA LEU A 61 -16.65 9.97 -0.51
C LEU A 61 -17.79 10.99 -0.59
N ASP A 62 -17.47 12.20 -1.04
CA ASP A 62 -18.44 13.23 -1.36
C ASP A 62 -18.25 13.76 -2.78
N ARG A 63 -19.35 14.21 -3.38
CA ARG A 63 -19.39 14.77 -4.73
C ARG A 63 -20.16 16.08 -4.71
N ARG A 64 -19.51 17.17 -5.14
CA ARG A 64 -20.10 18.53 -5.11
C ARG A 64 -21.31 18.70 -6.03
N ASP A 65 -21.41 17.87 -7.06
CA ASP A 65 -22.52 17.86 -8.00
C ASP A 65 -23.70 17.01 -7.54
N PHE A 66 -23.62 16.38 -6.36
CA PHE A 66 -24.70 15.58 -5.80
C PHE A 66 -25.60 16.40 -4.87
N PRO A 67 -26.91 16.10 -4.80
CA PRO A 67 -27.82 16.77 -3.87
C PRO A 67 -27.37 16.60 -2.40
N PRO A 68 -27.61 17.57 -1.51
CA PRO A 68 -27.16 17.51 -0.10
C PRO A 68 -27.61 16.28 0.70
N GLY A 69 -28.68 15.60 0.26
CA GLY A 69 -29.19 14.37 0.88
C GLY A 69 -28.66 13.06 0.27
N SER A 70 -27.72 13.11 -0.68
CA SER A 70 -27.16 11.90 -1.30
C SER A 70 -26.34 11.10 -0.28
N ALA A 71 -26.38 9.77 -0.40
CA ALA A 71 -25.54 8.90 0.40
C ALA A 71 -24.05 9.21 0.17
N ARG A 72 -23.30 9.32 1.27
CA ARG A 72 -21.85 9.52 1.28
C ARG A 72 -21.18 8.23 1.76
N PRO A 73 -20.83 7.32 0.86
CA PRO A 73 -20.29 6.03 1.27
C PRO A 73 -18.92 6.22 1.93
N GLY A 74 -18.73 5.57 3.09
CA GLY A 74 -17.44 5.46 3.75
C GLY A 74 -16.62 4.34 3.11
N LEU A 75 -15.37 4.65 2.76
CA LEU A 75 -14.41 3.67 2.26
C LEU A 75 -13.51 3.24 3.43
N PRO A 76 -13.45 1.95 3.81
CA PRO A 76 -12.68 1.51 4.98
C PRO A 76 -11.18 1.73 4.74
N GLY A 77 -10.61 2.76 5.38
CA GLY A 77 -9.20 3.12 5.24
C GLY A 77 -8.25 1.97 5.65
N PRO A 78 -8.44 1.33 6.81
CA PRO A 78 -7.59 0.23 7.27
C PRO A 78 -7.48 -0.93 6.29
N ASP A 79 -8.52 -1.21 5.51
CA ASP A 79 -8.48 -2.30 4.52
C ASP A 79 -7.49 -2.06 3.39
N ILE A 80 -7.18 -0.79 3.11
CA ILE A 80 -6.21 -0.40 2.11
C ILE A 80 -4.79 -0.50 2.66
N HIS A 81 -4.51 0.07 3.84
CA HIS A 81 -3.11 0.28 4.24
C HIS A 81 -2.58 -0.63 5.35
N PHE A 82 -3.41 -1.49 5.93
CA PHE A 82 -2.98 -2.39 7.00
C PHE A 82 -1.82 -3.31 6.60
N ASN A 83 -1.72 -3.66 5.31
CA ASN A 83 -0.63 -4.48 4.78
C ASN A 83 0.76 -3.83 4.89
N PHE A 84 0.84 -2.52 5.23
CA PHE A 84 2.08 -1.87 5.64
C PHE A 84 2.74 -2.59 6.84
N VAL A 85 1.93 -3.14 7.76
CA VAL A 85 2.41 -3.94 8.89
C VAL A 85 3.23 -5.14 8.39
N LEU A 86 2.78 -5.79 7.31
CA LEU A 86 3.50 -6.91 6.70
C LEU A 86 4.84 -6.47 6.11
N LEU A 87 4.89 -5.31 5.45
CA LEU A 87 6.13 -4.78 4.90
C LEU A 87 7.17 -4.49 5.99
N VAL A 88 6.76 -3.86 7.09
CA VAL A 88 7.66 -3.59 8.23
C VAL A 88 8.09 -4.90 8.90
N THR A 89 7.21 -5.89 8.97
CA THR A 89 7.54 -7.23 9.48
C THR A 89 8.63 -7.89 8.63
N LEU A 90 8.51 -7.82 7.30
CA LEU A 90 9.52 -8.33 6.36
C LEU A 90 10.86 -7.63 6.55
N PHE A 91 10.85 -6.31 6.72
CA PHE A 91 12.06 -5.55 7.06
C PHE A 91 12.70 -6.03 8.36
N ALA A 92 11.90 -6.23 9.42
CA ALA A 92 12.39 -6.66 10.73
C ALA A 92 12.97 -8.08 10.76
N LEU A 93 12.60 -8.95 9.81
CA LEU A 93 13.13 -10.31 9.70
C LEU A 93 14.61 -10.34 9.29
N GLU A 94 15.11 -9.24 8.72
CA GLU A 94 16.51 -9.13 8.32
C GLU A 94 17.46 -9.21 9.52
N ARG A 95 18.69 -9.68 9.28
CA ARG A 95 19.68 -9.83 10.36
C ARG A 95 20.21 -8.49 10.86
N ARG A 96 20.27 -7.48 9.99
CA ARG A 96 20.76 -6.13 10.27
C ARG A 96 19.92 -5.08 9.53
N PRO A 97 18.63 -4.93 9.89
CA PRO A 97 17.68 -4.12 9.14
C PRO A 97 18.07 -2.64 9.09
N LEU A 98 18.75 -2.13 10.11
CA LEU A 98 19.13 -0.71 10.22
C LEU A 98 20.43 -0.35 9.47
N THR A 99 20.90 -1.19 8.55
CA THR A 99 22.01 -0.82 7.68
C THR A 99 21.52 0.02 6.51
N GLY A 100 22.33 0.95 6.02
CA GLY A 100 21.91 1.94 5.02
C GLY A 100 21.24 1.34 3.77
N GLY A 101 21.76 0.22 3.24
CA GLY A 101 21.17 -0.47 2.09
C GLY A 101 19.77 -1.04 2.36
N HIS A 102 19.60 -1.72 3.50
CA HIS A 102 18.30 -2.28 3.90
C HIS A 102 17.27 -1.18 4.20
N VAL A 103 17.70 -0.07 4.81
CA VAL A 103 16.83 1.09 5.04
C VAL A 103 16.41 1.73 3.72
N ALA A 104 17.34 1.98 2.80
CA ALA A 104 17.02 2.53 1.48
C ALA A 104 16.04 1.62 0.71
N ARG A 105 16.24 0.30 0.77
CA ARG A 105 15.32 -0.70 0.21
C ARG A 105 13.94 -0.62 0.83
N PHE A 106 13.86 -0.56 2.16
CA PHE A 106 12.59 -0.43 2.86
C PHE A 106 11.87 0.87 2.48
N LEU A 107 12.56 2.00 2.42
CA LEU A 107 11.98 3.28 2.02
C LEU A 107 11.46 3.23 0.58
N ALA A 108 12.21 2.61 -0.34
CA ALA A 108 11.76 2.43 -1.73
C ALA A 108 10.50 1.54 -1.82
N ALA A 109 10.49 0.42 -1.08
CA ALA A 109 9.34 -0.47 -1.01
C ALA A 109 8.13 0.21 -0.35
N ALA A 110 8.32 1.00 0.70
CA ALA A 110 7.28 1.75 1.39
C ALA A 110 6.70 2.85 0.50
N ALA A 111 7.53 3.57 -0.25
CA ALA A 111 7.09 4.57 -1.22
C ALA A 111 6.27 3.93 -2.36
N ALA A 112 6.73 2.81 -2.90
CA ALA A 112 5.98 2.07 -3.90
C ALA A 112 4.64 1.52 -3.34
N LEU A 113 4.64 1.04 -2.09
CA LEU A 113 3.43 0.57 -1.43
C LEU A 113 2.43 1.70 -1.20
N PHE A 114 2.91 2.91 -0.85
CA PHE A 114 2.07 4.10 -0.78
C PHE A 114 1.37 4.40 -2.12
N LEU A 115 2.11 4.33 -3.24
CA LEU A 115 1.49 4.51 -4.57
C LEU A 115 0.44 3.42 -4.86
N VAL A 116 0.72 2.18 -4.47
CA VAL A 116 -0.26 1.09 -4.56
C VAL A 116 -1.52 1.39 -3.74
N HIS A 117 -1.39 1.95 -2.54
CA HIS A 117 -2.55 2.35 -1.72
C HIS A 117 -3.36 3.49 -2.35
N VAL A 118 -2.69 4.49 -2.91
CA VAL A 118 -3.36 5.59 -3.63
C VAL A 118 -4.14 5.03 -4.81
N LEU A 119 -3.52 4.18 -5.63
CA LEU A 119 -4.19 3.56 -6.77
C LEU A 119 -5.35 2.68 -6.32
N ALA A 120 -5.19 1.89 -5.26
CA ALA A 120 -6.27 1.08 -4.69
C ALA A 120 -7.46 1.94 -4.28
N LEU A 121 -7.22 3.08 -3.62
CA LEU A 121 -8.29 4.02 -3.26
C LEU A 121 -8.97 4.62 -4.50
N VAL A 122 -8.22 4.98 -5.54
CA VAL A 122 -8.79 5.46 -6.82
C VAL A 122 -9.65 4.38 -7.48
N PHE A 123 -9.19 3.13 -7.53
CA PHE A 123 -10.00 2.02 -8.06
C PHE A 123 -11.27 1.79 -7.25
N GLN A 124 -11.19 1.86 -5.92
CA GLN A 124 -12.34 1.73 -5.05
C GLN A 124 -13.35 2.87 -5.27
N LEU A 125 -12.87 4.11 -5.33
CA LEU A 125 -13.65 5.30 -5.65
C LEU A 125 -14.41 5.14 -6.98
N HIS A 126 -13.70 4.84 -8.06
CA HIS A 126 -14.32 4.67 -9.37
C HIS A 126 -15.21 3.42 -9.44
N SER A 127 -14.92 2.38 -8.67
CA SER A 127 -15.82 1.23 -8.53
C SER A 127 -17.15 1.65 -7.94
N VAL A 128 -17.16 2.49 -6.89
CA VAL A 128 -18.39 3.04 -6.31
C VAL A 128 -19.16 3.87 -7.36
N TYR A 129 -18.48 4.80 -8.04
CA TYR A 129 -19.09 5.60 -9.10
C TYR A 129 -19.69 4.75 -10.22
N ALA A 130 -18.98 3.71 -10.64
CA ALA A 130 -19.36 2.88 -11.76
C ALA A 130 -20.45 1.86 -11.43
N THR A 131 -20.62 1.47 -10.16
CA THR A 131 -21.49 0.33 -9.80
C THR A 131 -22.56 0.62 -8.76
N SER A 132 -22.36 1.60 -7.89
CA SER A 132 -23.14 1.75 -6.65
C SER A 132 -24.13 2.90 -6.67
N LEU A 133 -24.17 3.73 -7.73
CA LEU A 133 -25.05 4.91 -7.84
C LEU A 133 -26.24 4.68 -8.79
N GLY A 134 -26.55 3.43 -9.11
CA GLY A 134 -27.76 3.05 -9.84
C GLY A 134 -27.86 3.67 -11.24
N ALA A 135 -28.87 4.53 -11.44
CA ALA A 135 -29.13 5.16 -12.73
C ALA A 135 -27.97 6.08 -13.18
N TRP A 136 -27.37 6.82 -12.25
CA TRP A 136 -26.24 7.70 -12.54
C TRP A 136 -25.04 6.88 -13.05
N SER A 137 -24.73 5.76 -12.39
CA SER A 137 -23.66 4.86 -12.81
C SER A 137 -23.88 4.34 -14.23
N ARG A 138 -25.11 3.93 -14.58
CA ARG A 138 -25.46 3.42 -15.92
C ARG A 138 -25.38 4.49 -17.01
N ALA A 139 -25.67 5.74 -16.67
CA ALA A 139 -25.61 6.85 -17.61
C ALA A 139 -24.17 7.30 -17.90
N ASN A 140 -23.27 7.22 -16.90
CA ASN A 140 -21.91 7.74 -17.02
C ASN A 140 -20.86 6.66 -17.32
N TYR A 141 -21.15 5.38 -17.04
CA TYR A 141 -20.20 4.28 -17.24
C TYR A 141 -20.79 3.16 -18.11
N GLY A 142 -20.13 2.89 -19.24
CA GLY A 142 -20.43 1.72 -20.07
C GLY A 142 -20.10 0.39 -19.37
N ALA A 143 -20.61 -0.73 -19.89
CA ALA A 143 -20.43 -2.06 -19.28
C ALA A 143 -18.95 -2.43 -19.06
N VAL A 144 -18.08 -2.14 -20.03
CA VAL A 144 -16.64 -2.41 -19.94
C VAL A 144 -16.00 -1.61 -18.79
N ALA A 145 -16.30 -0.32 -18.70
CA ALA A 145 -15.74 0.55 -17.65
C ALA A 145 -16.18 0.09 -16.25
N ARG A 146 -17.46 -0.29 -16.09
CA ARG A 146 -17.98 -0.81 -14.82
C ARG A 146 -17.26 -2.08 -14.39
N ASN A 147 -17.05 -3.01 -15.31
CA ASN A 147 -16.31 -4.24 -15.03
C ASN A 147 -14.83 -3.96 -14.73
N PHE A 148 -14.18 -3.05 -15.46
CA PHE A 148 -12.78 -2.71 -15.25
C PHE A 148 -12.53 -2.13 -13.84
N TRP A 149 -13.33 -1.14 -13.43
CA TRP A 149 -13.18 -0.52 -12.11
C TRP A 149 -13.51 -1.48 -10.97
N ALA A 150 -14.58 -2.27 -11.11
CA ALA A 150 -14.93 -3.30 -10.13
C ALA A 150 -13.85 -4.39 -10.02
N ALA A 151 -13.35 -4.89 -11.15
CA ALA A 151 -12.30 -5.90 -11.18
C ALA A 151 -11.01 -5.39 -10.56
N GLY A 152 -10.59 -4.15 -10.84
CA GLY A 152 -9.40 -3.56 -10.22
C GLY A 152 -9.53 -3.42 -8.70
N PHE A 153 -10.69 -2.98 -8.21
CA PHE A 153 -10.96 -2.96 -6.77
C PHE A 153 -10.88 -4.36 -6.14
N HIS A 154 -11.56 -5.35 -6.72
CA HIS A 154 -11.54 -6.73 -6.21
C HIS A 154 -10.16 -7.38 -6.30
N PHE A 155 -9.41 -7.13 -7.37
CA PHE A 155 -8.04 -7.59 -7.53
C PHE A 155 -7.17 -7.08 -6.38
N TYR A 156 -7.30 -5.80 -6.03
CA TYR A 156 -6.60 -5.27 -4.87
C TYR A 156 -7.02 -5.96 -3.58
N GLN A 157 -8.33 -6.08 -3.32
CA GLN A 157 -8.83 -6.66 -2.06
C GLN A 157 -8.40 -8.12 -1.84
N ILE A 158 -8.32 -8.90 -2.92
CA ILE A 158 -8.00 -10.33 -2.84
C ILE A 158 -6.50 -10.59 -2.99
N ALA A 159 -5.86 -10.00 -3.99
CA ALA A 159 -4.46 -10.26 -4.30
C ALA A 159 -3.56 -9.14 -3.79
N GLY A 160 -3.85 -7.88 -4.15
CA GLY A 160 -3.00 -6.74 -3.85
C GLY A 160 -2.72 -6.56 -2.36
N ARG A 161 -3.77 -6.61 -1.52
CA ARG A 161 -3.68 -6.44 -0.07
C ARG A 161 -2.67 -7.39 0.57
N PHE A 162 -2.64 -8.64 0.15
CA PHE A 162 -1.76 -9.65 0.75
C PHE A 162 -0.43 -9.80 0.02
N ALA A 163 -0.39 -9.66 -1.30
CA ALA A 163 0.80 -9.92 -2.10
C ALA A 163 1.71 -8.70 -2.26
N ALA A 164 1.17 -7.47 -2.26
CA ALA A 164 1.96 -6.27 -2.56
C ALA A 164 3.18 -6.09 -1.64
N PRO A 165 3.09 -6.26 -0.30
CA PRO A 165 4.25 -6.13 0.57
C PRO A 165 5.38 -7.10 0.22
N PHE A 166 5.04 -8.37 -0.07
CA PHE A 166 6.03 -9.38 -0.45
C PHE A 166 6.61 -9.11 -1.82
N ALA A 167 5.77 -8.79 -2.81
CA ALA A 167 6.20 -8.50 -4.17
C ALA A 167 7.15 -7.30 -4.22
N LEU A 168 6.83 -6.22 -3.51
CA LEU A 168 7.66 -5.02 -3.45
C LEU A 168 8.96 -5.29 -2.69
N TRP A 169 8.89 -5.93 -1.52
CA TRP A 169 10.07 -6.28 -0.74
C TRP A 169 11.05 -7.14 -1.55
N TRP A 170 10.52 -8.15 -2.23
CA TRP A 170 11.29 -9.02 -3.11
C TRP A 170 11.90 -8.27 -4.30
N PHE A 171 11.11 -7.44 -4.98
CA PHE A 171 11.56 -6.67 -6.13
C PHE A 171 12.74 -5.74 -5.79
N PHE A 172 12.64 -5.00 -4.69
CA PHE A 172 13.73 -4.14 -4.23
C PHE A 172 14.88 -4.91 -3.56
N GLY A 173 14.68 -6.17 -3.19
CA GLY A 173 15.70 -7.05 -2.60
C GLY A 173 16.70 -7.63 -3.61
N ARG A 174 16.25 -7.98 -4.82
CA ARG A 174 17.10 -8.63 -5.86
C ARG A 174 18.36 -7.83 -6.23
N ARG A 175 18.29 -6.51 -6.19
CA ARG A 175 19.40 -5.63 -6.61
C ARG A 175 20.68 -5.76 -5.76
N GLU A 176 20.57 -6.20 -4.50
CA GLU A 176 21.75 -6.37 -3.63
C GLU A 176 22.43 -7.73 -3.79
N GLU A 177 21.70 -8.78 -4.20
CA GLU A 177 22.27 -10.09 -4.50
C GLU A 177 23.08 -10.07 -5.80
N GLU A 178 22.58 -9.39 -6.83
CA GLU A 178 23.29 -9.23 -8.11
C GLU A 178 24.53 -8.31 -8.00
N ALA A 179 24.51 -7.36 -7.04
CA ALA A 179 25.58 -6.38 -6.85
C ALA A 179 26.70 -6.83 -5.89
N GLN A 180 26.68 -8.05 -5.36
CA GLN A 180 27.81 -8.59 -4.59
C GLN A 180 28.79 -9.31 -5.52
N PRO A 181 29.88 -8.67 -5.98
CA PRO A 181 30.96 -9.40 -6.62
C PRO A 181 31.53 -10.39 -5.60
N GLU A 182 31.76 -11.63 -6.03
CA GLU A 182 32.43 -12.65 -5.21
C GLU A 182 33.68 -12.04 -4.57
N ARG A 183 33.64 -11.83 -3.24
CA ARG A 183 34.84 -11.36 -2.53
C ARG A 183 35.92 -12.42 -2.74
N PRO A 184 37.08 -12.07 -3.31
CA PRO A 184 38.14 -13.04 -3.52
C PRO A 184 38.53 -13.61 -2.16
N ARG A 185 38.37 -14.93 -2.01
CA ARG A 185 38.80 -15.67 -0.82
C ARG A 185 40.27 -15.31 -0.56
N ARG A 186 40.53 -14.49 0.47
CA ARG A 186 41.89 -14.19 0.94
C ARG A 186 42.58 -15.52 1.25
N ARG A 187 43.39 -16.02 0.29
CA ARG A 187 44.30 -17.15 0.51
C ARG A 187 45.22 -16.75 1.67
N LYS A 188 45.04 -17.39 2.84
CA LYS A 188 46.00 -17.33 3.93
C LYS A 188 47.33 -17.87 3.40
N LYS A 189 48.26 -16.99 3.05
CA LYS A 189 49.62 -17.36 2.68
C LYS A 189 50.29 -17.88 3.96
N LYS A 190 50.42 -19.20 4.05
CA LYS A 190 51.12 -19.93 5.11
C LYS A 190 52.57 -19.46 5.09
N ARG A 191 52.98 -18.61 6.05
CA ARG A 191 54.41 -18.35 6.30
C ARG A 191 54.99 -19.65 6.86
N ARG A 192 55.78 -20.36 6.05
CA ARG A 192 56.71 -21.37 6.54
C ARG A 192 57.98 -20.63 6.96
N GLY A 193 58.38 -20.82 8.21
CA GLY A 193 59.75 -20.59 8.67
C GLY A 193 60.64 -21.74 8.24
#